data_AF-A0A765T1F7-F1
#
_entry.id   AF-A0A765T1F7-F1
#
_cell.length_a   1.000
_cell.length_b   1.000
_cell.length_c   1.000
_cell.angle_alpha   90.00
_cell.angle_beta   90.00
_cell.angle_gamma   90.00
#
_symmetry.space_group_name_H-M   'P 1'
#
loop_
_entity.id
_entity.type
_entity.pdbx_description
1 polymer ?
#
loop_
_entity_poly.entity_id
_entity_poly.type
_entity_poly.pdbx_seq_one_letter_code
_entity_poly.pdbx_strand_id
1 'polypeptide(L)'
;MVFFQWLWLEDARHNGIIPRDADQYNAIQERLISRFSELYPLEWMIRDDNGPLLRKRREQWVEPLWKSILSNKGLMPLLWRFFPDHPNLLASWFDGEKPQIAAGESYVRKPIYSREGGNVTIFDGKNNVIDHAEGDYADEPMIYQAFQPLPRFGDSYTLIGSWVVDDEACGMGIREDNTLITKDTSRFVPHYIAG
;
A
#
# COMPACT_ATOMS: atom_id res chain seq x y z
N MET A 1 18.65 6.88 26.38
CA MET A 1 18.25 8.20 26.90
C MET A 1 17.06 8.12 27.87
N VAL A 2 16.12 7.18 27.70
CA VAL A 2 14.90 7.05 28.53
C VAL A 2 15.17 6.53 29.97
N PHE A 3 16.20 5.69 30.18
CA PHE A 3 16.51 5.09 31.49
C PHE A 3 16.92 6.10 32.56
N PHE A 4 17.78 7.08 32.23
CA PHE A 4 18.21 8.13 33.16
C PHE A 4 17.07 9.06 33.56
N GLN A 5 16.15 9.32 32.62
CA GLN A 5 15.00 10.19 32.86
C GLN A 5 13.96 9.50 33.76
N TRP A 6 13.85 8.18 33.67
CA TRP A 6 12.97 7.36 34.53
C TRP A 6 13.51 7.24 35.96
N LEU A 7 14.81 6.98 36.12
CA LEU A 7 15.49 6.98 37.43
C LEU A 7 15.36 8.33 38.15
N TRP A 8 15.56 9.43 37.43
CA TRP A 8 15.39 10.77 38.01
C TRP A 8 13.93 11.02 38.44
N LEU A 9 12.95 10.59 37.64
CA LEU A 9 11.52 10.74 37.98
C LEU A 9 11.15 9.96 39.24
N GLU A 10 11.61 8.70 39.34
CA GLU A 10 11.39 7.89 40.54
C GLU A 10 12.09 8.47 41.78
N ASP A 11 13.34 8.90 41.65
CA ASP A 11 14.06 9.55 42.75
C ASP A 11 13.39 10.87 43.17
N ALA A 12 12.88 11.65 42.21
CA ALA A 12 12.17 12.90 42.49
C ALA A 12 10.83 12.65 43.19
N ARG A 13 10.10 11.59 42.83
CA ARG A 13 8.88 11.14 43.55
C ARG A 13 9.21 10.65 44.95
N HIS A 14 10.28 9.86 45.09
CA HIS A 14 10.69 9.29 46.38
C HIS A 14 11.09 10.39 47.37
N ASN A 15 11.83 11.39 46.90
CA ASN A 15 12.27 12.53 47.70
C ASN A 15 11.21 13.63 47.88
N GLY A 16 10.01 13.46 47.32
CA GLY A 16 8.90 14.41 47.43
C GLY A 16 9.14 15.73 46.69
N ILE A 17 10.06 15.75 45.72
CA ILE A 17 10.37 16.92 44.88
C ILE A 17 9.20 17.20 43.92
N ILE A 18 8.49 16.15 43.51
CA ILE A 18 7.29 16.20 42.66
C ILE A 18 6.16 15.35 43.27
N PRO A 19 4.89 15.61 42.90
CA PRO A 19 3.75 14.82 43.35
C PRO A 19 3.96 13.32 43.13
N ARG A 20 3.48 12.49 44.08
CA ARG A 20 3.65 11.03 44.00
C ARG A 20 2.92 10.41 42.80
N ASP A 21 1.95 11.09 42.22
CA ASP A 21 1.20 10.72 41.03
C ASP A 21 1.75 11.35 39.74
N ALA A 22 2.84 12.14 39.81
CA ALA A 22 3.49 12.69 38.65
C ALA A 22 3.99 11.56 37.74
N ASP A 23 3.48 11.51 36.51
CA ASP A 23 3.97 10.65 35.45
C ASP A 23 4.79 11.47 34.44
N GLN A 24 5.41 10.76 33.51
CA GLN A 24 6.28 11.39 32.52
C GLN A 24 5.51 11.98 31.32
N TYR A 25 4.17 12.04 31.36
CA TYR A 25 3.30 12.34 30.21
C TYR A 25 3.58 11.50 28.96
N ASN A 26 4.18 10.31 29.12
CA ASN A 26 4.51 9.42 28.01
C ASN A 26 3.27 8.74 27.41
N ALA A 27 2.09 8.85 28.02
CA ALA A 27 0.87 8.20 27.53
C ALA A 27 0.53 8.59 26.08
N ILE A 28 0.79 9.83 25.66
CA ILE A 28 0.62 10.25 24.27
C ILE A 28 1.65 9.56 23.39
N GLN A 29 2.91 9.53 23.79
CA GLN A 29 3.98 8.85 23.07
C GLN A 29 3.70 7.34 22.94
N GLU A 30 3.28 6.67 24.01
CA GLU A 30 2.94 5.25 23.99
C GLU A 30 1.74 4.96 23.10
N ARG A 31 0.70 5.82 23.14
CA ARG A 31 -0.44 5.72 22.22
C ARG A 31 -0.03 5.97 20.77
N LEU A 32 0.87 6.92 20.52
CA LEU A 32 1.41 7.17 19.18
C LEU A 32 2.28 6.02 18.69
N ILE A 33 3.14 5.44 19.53
CA ILE A 33 3.93 4.25 19.21
C ILE A 33 3.00 3.09 18.88
N SER A 34 1.99 2.84 19.71
CA SER A 34 0.99 1.79 19.49
C SER A 34 0.17 2.02 18.22
N ARG A 35 -0.10 3.28 17.83
CA ARG A 35 -0.82 3.61 16.61
C ARG A 35 0.07 3.52 15.38
N PHE A 36 1.30 4.01 15.46
CA PHE A 36 2.24 3.96 14.35
C PHE A 36 2.74 2.54 14.06
N SER A 37 2.70 1.62 15.02
CA SER A 37 2.89 0.19 14.71
C SER A 37 1.80 -0.37 13.77
N GLU A 38 0.63 0.26 13.68
CA GLU A 38 -0.43 -0.10 12.72
C GLU A 38 -0.13 0.40 11.29
N LEU A 39 0.86 1.28 11.09
CA LEU A 39 1.32 1.65 9.74
C LEU A 39 2.15 0.55 9.06
N TYR A 40 2.51 -0.50 9.80
CA TYR A 40 3.16 -1.66 9.25
C TYR A 40 2.16 -2.44 8.38
N PRO A 41 2.54 -2.85 7.15
CA PRO A 41 1.60 -3.50 6.23
C PRO A 41 0.91 -4.73 6.86
N LEU A 42 -0.42 -4.77 6.80
CA LEU A 42 -1.21 -5.86 7.39
C LEU A 42 -0.80 -7.23 6.84
N GLU A 43 -0.44 -7.29 5.56
CA GLU A 43 0.02 -8.52 4.90
C GLU A 43 1.30 -9.06 5.54
N TRP A 44 2.19 -8.17 5.98
CA TRP A 44 3.44 -8.53 6.66
C TRP A 44 3.17 -8.90 8.12
N MET A 45 2.29 -8.16 8.81
CA MET A 45 1.85 -8.51 10.17
C MET A 45 1.25 -9.92 10.24
N ILE A 46 0.42 -10.27 9.26
CA ILE A 46 -0.25 -11.57 9.20
C ILE A 46 0.74 -12.72 9.00
N ARG A 47 1.86 -12.47 8.30
CA ARG A 47 2.87 -13.48 7.97
C ARG A 47 3.99 -13.61 8.99
N ASP A 48 4.16 -12.60 9.84
CA ASP A 48 5.13 -12.65 10.93
C ASP A 48 4.78 -13.74 11.96
N ASP A 49 5.77 -14.19 12.73
CA ASP A 49 5.62 -15.21 13.77
C ASP A 49 4.56 -14.82 14.81
N ASN A 50 4.36 -13.52 14.99
CA ASN A 50 3.36 -12.94 15.89
C ASN A 50 1.97 -12.75 15.25
N GLY A 51 1.79 -13.02 13.96
CA GLY A 51 0.52 -12.86 13.23
C GLY A 51 -0.69 -13.54 13.90
N PRO A 52 -0.57 -14.72 14.52
CA PRO A 52 -1.68 -15.34 15.28
C PRO A 52 -2.20 -14.49 16.45
N LEU A 53 -1.40 -13.56 16.98
CA LEU A 53 -1.82 -12.66 18.07
C LEU A 53 -2.82 -11.60 17.60
N LEU A 54 -2.83 -11.26 16.31
CA LEU A 54 -3.76 -10.28 15.72
C LEU A 54 -5.23 -10.68 15.90
N ARG A 55 -5.51 -11.99 15.98
CA ARG A 55 -6.86 -12.53 16.19
C ARG A 55 -7.31 -12.52 17.65
N LYS A 56 -6.36 -12.44 18.59
CA LYS A 56 -6.62 -12.62 20.03
C LYS A 56 -6.94 -11.31 20.74
N ARG A 57 -6.60 -10.17 20.15
CA ARG A 57 -6.80 -8.86 20.76
C ARG A 57 -8.03 -8.16 20.18
N ARG A 58 -8.88 -7.63 21.06
CA ARG A 58 -10.01 -6.75 20.70
C ARG A 58 -9.51 -5.32 20.51
N GLU A 59 -8.47 -5.15 19.69
CA GLU A 59 -7.93 -3.84 19.37
C GLU A 59 -8.79 -3.20 18.27
N GLN A 60 -9.08 -1.91 18.43
CA GLN A 60 -9.71 -1.11 17.38
C GLN A 60 -8.62 -0.67 16.42
N TRP A 61 -8.59 -1.28 15.24
CA TRP A 61 -7.64 -0.99 14.18
C TRP A 61 -8.04 0.26 13.40
N VAL A 62 -7.09 1.17 13.19
CA VAL A 62 -7.20 2.19 12.15
C VAL A 62 -6.82 1.50 10.84
N GLU A 63 -7.76 1.41 9.91
CA GLU A 63 -7.79 0.43 8.81
C GLU A 63 -8.03 -1.02 9.30
N PRO A 64 -9.31 -1.44 9.43
CA PRO A 64 -9.64 -2.77 9.95
C PRO A 64 -9.10 -3.90 9.07
N LEU A 65 -8.79 -5.05 9.70
CA LEU A 65 -8.15 -6.20 9.04
C LEU A 65 -8.79 -6.63 7.71
N TRP A 66 -10.11 -6.51 7.57
CA TRP A 66 -10.80 -6.88 6.33
C TRP A 66 -10.36 -6.03 5.12
N LYS A 67 -9.81 -4.83 5.34
CA LYS A 67 -9.25 -3.99 4.27
C LYS A 67 -8.01 -4.62 3.62
N SER A 68 -7.37 -5.62 4.24
CA SER A 68 -6.32 -6.41 3.58
C SER A 68 -6.83 -7.19 2.36
N ILE A 69 -8.14 -7.42 2.27
CA ILE A 69 -8.77 -8.02 1.09
C ILE A 69 -8.82 -6.99 -0.04
N LEU A 70 -9.04 -5.71 0.28
CA LEU A 70 -9.12 -4.62 -0.70
C LEU A 70 -7.75 -4.23 -1.26
N SER A 71 -6.67 -4.38 -0.49
CA SER A 71 -5.29 -4.13 -0.94
C SER A 71 -4.72 -5.26 -1.82
N ASN A 72 -5.40 -6.41 -1.87
CA ASN A 72 -4.95 -7.58 -2.62
C ASN A 72 -5.32 -7.46 -4.11
N LYS A 73 -4.34 -7.56 -5.01
CA LYS A 73 -4.57 -7.44 -6.46
C LYS A 73 -5.34 -8.62 -7.06
N GLY A 74 -5.48 -9.72 -6.35
CA GLY A 74 -6.39 -10.82 -6.67
C GLY A 74 -7.86 -10.40 -6.68
N LEU A 75 -8.21 -9.27 -6.07
CA LEU A 75 -9.54 -8.66 -6.23
C LEU A 75 -9.78 -8.21 -7.68
N MET A 76 -8.75 -7.84 -8.44
CA MET A 76 -8.92 -7.30 -9.80
C MET A 76 -9.50 -8.33 -10.79
N PRO A 77 -8.96 -9.56 -10.92
CA PRO A 77 -9.61 -10.61 -11.73
C PRO A 77 -11.04 -10.91 -11.28
N LEU A 78 -11.32 -10.87 -9.98
CA LEU A 78 -12.67 -11.12 -9.47
C LEU A 78 -13.64 -10.00 -9.85
N LEU A 79 -13.25 -8.74 -9.66
CA LEU A 79 -14.03 -7.57 -10.08
C LEU A 79 -14.32 -7.63 -11.58
N TRP A 80 -13.33 -7.97 -12.40
CA TRP A 80 -13.52 -8.10 -13.84
C TRP A 80 -14.54 -9.19 -14.20
N ARG A 81 -14.51 -10.35 -13.53
CA ARG A 81 -15.51 -11.42 -13.77
C ARG A 81 -16.93 -11.00 -13.44
N PHE A 82 -17.11 -10.25 -12.36
CA PHE A 82 -18.43 -9.79 -11.94
C PHE A 82 -18.92 -8.59 -12.75
N PHE A 83 -18.01 -7.76 -13.26
CA PHE A 83 -18.32 -6.50 -13.94
C PHE A 83 -17.43 -6.26 -15.19
N PRO A 84 -17.48 -7.13 -16.22
CA PRO A 84 -16.54 -7.12 -17.35
C PRO A 84 -16.64 -5.88 -18.25
N ASP A 85 -17.77 -5.16 -18.23
CA ASP A 85 -17.95 -3.96 -19.07
C ASP A 85 -17.85 -2.65 -18.26
N HIS A 86 -17.32 -2.71 -17.04
CA HIS A 86 -17.22 -1.53 -16.20
C HIS A 86 -16.17 -0.55 -16.74
N PRO A 87 -16.49 0.74 -16.96
CA PRO A 87 -15.61 1.69 -17.65
C PRO A 87 -14.30 1.98 -16.91
N ASN A 88 -14.25 1.75 -15.60
CA ASN A 88 -13.06 1.95 -14.77
C ASN A 88 -12.29 0.65 -14.47
N LEU A 89 -12.66 -0.49 -15.07
CA LEU A 89 -11.94 -1.75 -14.91
C LEU A 89 -11.15 -2.11 -16.17
N LEU A 90 -10.02 -2.76 -15.96
CA LEU A 90 -9.22 -3.37 -17.01
C LEU A 90 -9.36 -4.89 -16.92
N ALA A 91 -9.31 -5.55 -18.08
CA ALA A 91 -9.34 -7.01 -18.15
C ALA A 91 -8.22 -7.61 -17.30
N SER A 92 -8.57 -8.52 -16.40
CA SER A 92 -7.63 -9.14 -15.45
C SER A 92 -7.91 -10.62 -15.27
N TRP A 93 -6.87 -11.42 -15.06
CA TRP A 93 -6.94 -12.87 -14.85
C TRP A 93 -5.85 -13.36 -13.91
N PHE A 94 -6.04 -14.53 -13.30
CA PHE A 94 -4.99 -15.17 -12.50
C PHE A 94 -3.99 -15.89 -13.39
N ASP A 95 -2.79 -16.13 -12.86
CA ASP A 95 -1.84 -17.03 -13.49
C ASP A 95 -2.45 -18.43 -13.71
N GLY A 96 -2.12 -19.05 -14.84
CA GLY A 96 -2.70 -20.32 -15.30
C GLY A 96 -4.09 -20.21 -15.96
N GLU A 97 -4.73 -19.05 -15.94
CA GLU A 97 -6.01 -18.84 -16.63
C GLU A 97 -5.85 -18.40 -18.08
N LYS A 98 -6.90 -18.58 -18.88
CA LYS A 98 -6.94 -18.06 -20.24
C LYS A 98 -6.85 -16.52 -20.20
N PRO A 99 -5.95 -15.90 -20.99
CA PRO A 99 -5.91 -14.45 -21.12
C PRO A 99 -7.26 -13.85 -21.48
N GLN A 100 -7.57 -12.72 -20.84
CA GLN A 100 -8.84 -11.99 -21.03
C GLN A 100 -8.69 -10.80 -22.00
N ILE A 101 -7.60 -10.79 -22.75
CA ILE A 101 -7.24 -9.77 -23.76
C ILE A 101 -7.23 -10.41 -25.15
N ALA A 102 -7.36 -9.59 -26.19
CA ALA A 102 -7.20 -10.04 -27.56
C ALA A 102 -5.73 -10.36 -27.88
N ALA A 103 -5.52 -11.22 -28.87
CA ALA A 103 -4.18 -11.54 -29.35
C ALA A 103 -3.49 -10.28 -29.89
N GLY A 104 -2.26 -10.02 -29.44
CA GLY A 104 -1.51 -8.81 -29.83
C GLY A 104 -1.70 -7.62 -28.89
N GLU A 105 -2.52 -7.72 -27.85
CA GLU A 105 -2.62 -6.67 -26.83
C GLU A 105 -1.52 -6.79 -25.77
N SER A 106 -1.02 -5.65 -25.30
CA SER A 106 -0.06 -5.58 -24.21
C SER A 106 -0.71 -5.89 -22.86
N TYR A 107 0.07 -6.42 -21.94
CA TYR A 107 -0.40 -6.76 -20.59
C TYR A 107 0.68 -6.58 -19.53
N VAL A 108 0.27 -6.58 -18.28
CA VAL A 108 1.13 -6.44 -17.11
C VAL A 108 0.96 -7.66 -16.21
N ARG A 109 2.07 -8.25 -15.77
CA ARG A 109 2.09 -9.23 -14.68
C ARG A 109 2.42 -8.50 -13.38
N LYS A 110 1.65 -8.78 -12.33
CA LYS A 110 1.79 -8.17 -11.00
C LYS A 110 1.64 -9.25 -9.92
N PRO A 111 2.42 -9.21 -8.85
CA PRO A 111 2.17 -10.08 -7.70
C PRO A 111 0.90 -9.65 -6.95
N ILE A 112 0.15 -10.62 -6.40
CA ILE A 112 -1.11 -10.35 -5.67
C ILE A 112 -0.87 -9.43 -4.47
N TYR A 113 0.25 -9.63 -3.80
CA TYR A 113 0.77 -8.78 -2.75
C TYR A 113 2.08 -8.16 -3.24
N SER A 114 2.06 -6.85 -3.45
CA SER A 114 3.26 -6.08 -3.72
C SER A 114 2.99 -4.61 -3.50
N ARG A 115 4.05 -3.85 -3.22
CA ARG A 115 3.99 -2.41 -3.01
C ARG A 115 4.90 -1.72 -4.04
N GLU A 116 4.61 -0.45 -4.32
CA GLU A 116 5.54 0.46 -5.01
C GLU A 116 6.06 -0.04 -6.38
N GLY A 117 5.25 -0.81 -7.10
CA GLY A 117 5.63 -1.36 -8.40
C GLY A 117 6.56 -2.59 -8.32
N GLY A 118 6.86 -3.10 -7.13
CA GLY A 118 7.74 -4.26 -6.94
C GLY A 118 7.31 -5.48 -7.75
N ASN A 119 8.28 -6.06 -8.47
CA ASN A 119 8.13 -7.23 -9.34
C ASN A 119 7.07 -7.11 -10.44
N VAL A 120 6.69 -5.89 -10.79
CA VAL A 120 5.84 -5.63 -11.95
C VAL A 120 6.65 -5.87 -13.23
N THR A 121 6.04 -6.56 -14.19
CA THR A 121 6.62 -6.75 -15.52
C THR A 121 5.58 -6.41 -16.58
N ILE A 122 5.93 -5.55 -17.52
CA ILE A 122 5.06 -5.18 -18.64
C ILE A 122 5.52 -5.93 -19.88
N PHE A 123 4.56 -6.46 -20.64
CA PHE A 123 4.77 -7.21 -21.86
C PHE A 123 4.12 -6.50 -23.05
N ASP A 124 4.77 -6.55 -24.21
CA ASP A 124 4.13 -6.19 -25.48
C ASP A 124 3.17 -7.28 -25.98
N GLY A 125 2.44 -6.99 -27.06
CA GLY A 125 1.54 -7.95 -27.70
C GLY A 125 2.22 -9.17 -28.33
N LYS A 126 3.56 -9.24 -28.31
CA LYS A 126 4.37 -10.37 -28.79
C LYS A 126 5.02 -11.13 -27.62
N ASN A 127 4.62 -10.85 -26.38
CA ASN A 127 5.15 -11.41 -25.14
C ASN A 127 6.62 -11.02 -24.84
N ASN A 128 7.15 -9.97 -25.46
CA ASN A 128 8.45 -9.42 -25.07
C ASN A 128 8.30 -8.53 -23.84
N VAL A 129 9.26 -8.58 -22.92
CA VAL A 129 9.31 -7.67 -21.78
C VAL A 129 9.67 -6.26 -22.27
N ILE A 130 8.83 -5.28 -21.94
CA ILE A 130 9.07 -3.86 -22.28
C ILE A 130 9.59 -3.04 -21.09
N ASP A 131 9.19 -3.42 -19.87
CA ASP A 131 9.67 -2.80 -18.64
C ASP A 131 9.55 -3.80 -17.48
N HIS A 132 10.43 -3.67 -16.51
CA HIS A 132 10.47 -4.52 -15.32
C HIS A 132 11.00 -3.74 -14.12
N ALA A 133 10.32 -3.90 -12.99
CA ALA A 133 10.79 -3.42 -11.70
C ALA A 133 11.19 -4.61 -10.82
N GLU A 134 12.37 -4.49 -10.20
CA GLU A 134 12.86 -5.42 -9.17
C GLU A 134 11.99 -5.36 -7.90
N GLY A 135 12.19 -6.31 -6.98
CA GLY A 135 11.55 -6.33 -5.67
C GLY A 135 11.54 -7.70 -5.00
N ASP A 136 11.00 -7.75 -3.78
CA ASP A 136 11.02 -8.94 -2.91
C ASP A 136 9.72 -9.78 -2.96
N TYR A 137 8.92 -9.60 -4.00
CA TYR A 137 7.60 -10.24 -4.19
C TYR A 137 7.59 -11.27 -5.32
N ALA A 138 8.77 -11.74 -5.77
CA ALA A 138 8.88 -12.64 -6.92
C ALA A 138 8.18 -14.00 -6.70
N ASP A 139 8.11 -14.46 -5.44
CA ASP A 139 7.53 -15.75 -5.05
C ASP A 139 6.02 -15.67 -4.77
N GLU A 140 5.43 -14.48 -4.85
CA GLU A 140 3.99 -14.30 -4.65
C GLU A 140 3.19 -14.84 -5.84
N PRO A 141 1.96 -15.34 -5.62
CA PRO A 141 1.05 -15.63 -6.71
C PRO A 141 0.85 -14.41 -7.62
N MET A 142 0.71 -14.64 -8.92
CA MET A 142 0.66 -13.57 -9.91
C MET A 142 -0.76 -13.38 -10.46
N ILE A 143 -1.07 -12.14 -10.81
CA ILE A 143 -2.19 -11.79 -11.69
C ILE A 143 -1.65 -11.10 -12.93
N TYR A 144 -2.47 -11.16 -13.97
CA TYR A 144 -2.24 -10.49 -15.23
C TYR A 144 -3.38 -9.50 -15.47
N GLN A 145 -3.06 -8.39 -16.12
CA GLN A 145 -4.01 -7.32 -16.40
C GLN A 145 -3.67 -6.67 -17.75
N ALA A 146 -4.69 -6.29 -18.52
CA ALA A 146 -4.52 -5.50 -19.74
C ALA A 146 -3.68 -4.24 -19.45
N PHE A 147 -2.71 -3.96 -20.31
CA PHE A 147 -1.84 -2.81 -20.11
C PHE A 147 -2.48 -1.55 -20.70
N GLN A 148 -2.76 -0.59 -19.82
CA GLN A 148 -3.10 0.76 -20.21
C GLN A 148 -1.91 1.68 -19.87
N PRO A 149 -1.21 2.25 -20.85
CA PRO A 149 -0.11 3.16 -20.56
C PRO A 149 -0.63 4.42 -19.88
N LEU A 150 0.13 4.91 -18.90
CA LEU A 150 -0.13 6.21 -18.28
C LEU A 150 0.02 7.32 -19.33
N PRO A 151 -0.77 8.40 -19.25
CA PRO A 151 -0.56 9.56 -20.10
C PRO A 151 0.85 10.12 -19.89
N ARG A 152 1.51 10.48 -21.00
CA ARG A 152 2.86 11.04 -21.00
C ARG A 152 2.80 12.54 -21.23
N PHE A 153 3.32 13.31 -20.28
CA PHE A 153 3.49 14.75 -20.36
C PHE A 153 4.99 15.06 -20.39
N GLY A 154 5.48 15.59 -21.52
CA GLY A 154 6.91 15.70 -21.78
C GLY A 154 7.59 14.32 -21.68
N ASP A 155 8.51 14.17 -20.74
CA ASP A 155 9.24 12.92 -20.50
C ASP A 155 8.72 12.11 -19.30
N SER A 156 7.57 12.50 -18.74
CA SER A 156 7.03 11.88 -17.52
C SER A 156 5.69 11.17 -17.76
N TYR A 157 5.61 9.94 -17.29
CA TYR A 157 4.37 9.17 -17.18
C TYR A 157 3.64 9.57 -15.91
N THR A 158 2.38 9.96 -16.04
CA THR A 158 1.62 10.63 -14.98
C THR A 158 0.51 9.73 -14.44
N LEU A 159 0.54 9.50 -13.13
CA LEU A 159 -0.46 8.76 -12.37
C LEU A 159 -1.27 9.73 -11.50
N ILE A 160 -2.59 9.57 -11.51
CA ILE A 160 -3.50 10.24 -10.56
C ILE A 160 -3.86 9.25 -9.45
N GLY A 161 -3.70 9.68 -8.20
CA GLY A 161 -4.22 8.98 -7.03
C GLY A 161 -5.41 9.74 -6.44
N SER A 162 -6.48 9.02 -6.06
CA SER A 162 -7.61 9.57 -5.29
C SER A 162 -7.52 9.09 -3.85
N TRP A 163 -7.70 10.01 -2.90
CA TRP A 163 -7.77 9.72 -1.48
C TRP A 163 -9.22 9.60 -1.06
N VAL A 164 -9.57 8.45 -0.48
CA VAL A 164 -10.90 8.19 0.08
C VAL A 164 -10.80 8.17 1.59
N VAL A 165 -11.64 8.96 2.26
CA VAL A 165 -11.81 8.93 3.72
C VAL A 165 -13.22 8.43 4.00
N ASP A 166 -13.30 7.33 4.75
CA ASP A 166 -14.53 6.54 4.91
C ASP A 166 -15.07 6.05 3.55
N ASP A 167 -16.14 6.64 3.04
CA ASP A 167 -16.77 6.35 1.75
C ASP A 167 -16.70 7.51 0.74
N GLU A 168 -16.06 8.62 1.09
CA GLU A 168 -15.99 9.82 0.26
C GLU A 168 -14.58 10.10 -0.29
N ALA A 169 -14.51 10.50 -1.56
CA ALA A 169 -13.27 11.01 -2.14
C ALA A 169 -12.99 12.42 -1.59
N CYS A 170 -11.87 12.59 -0.90
CA CYS A 170 -11.53 13.82 -0.18
C CYS A 170 -10.27 14.52 -0.69
N GLY A 171 -9.54 13.92 -1.62
CA GLY A 171 -8.33 14.53 -2.16
C GLY A 171 -7.79 13.80 -3.38
N MET A 172 -6.87 14.45 -4.09
CA MET A 172 -6.15 13.83 -5.18
C MET A 172 -4.66 14.17 -5.09
N GLY A 173 -3.84 13.32 -5.70
CA GLY A 173 -2.41 13.55 -5.85
C GLY A 173 -1.96 13.15 -7.25
N ILE A 174 -0.85 13.75 -7.70
CA ILE A 174 -0.23 13.43 -8.98
C ILE A 174 1.17 12.90 -8.70
N ARG A 175 1.48 11.73 -9.29
CA ARG A 175 2.82 11.16 -9.29
C ARG A 175 3.35 11.05 -10.70
N GLU A 176 4.62 11.38 -10.88
CA GLU A 176 5.30 11.31 -12.16
C GLU A 176 6.58 10.47 -12.07
N ASP A 177 6.76 9.60 -13.07
CA ASP A 177 7.95 8.80 -13.25
C ASP A 177 8.45 8.90 -14.70
N ASN A 178 9.76 8.73 -14.93
CA ASN A 178 10.33 8.69 -16.28
C ASN A 178 10.29 7.27 -16.90
N THR A 179 9.81 6.28 -16.14
CA THR A 179 9.57 4.89 -16.56
C THR A 179 8.08 4.55 -16.55
N LEU A 180 7.70 3.44 -17.19
CA LEU A 180 6.28 3.06 -17.31
C LEU A 180 5.70 2.57 -15.98
N ILE A 181 6.57 2.10 -15.08
CA ILE A 181 6.20 1.60 -13.75
C ILE A 181 6.44 2.69 -12.71
N THR A 182 5.37 3.22 -12.12
CA THR A 182 5.45 4.12 -10.96
C THR A 182 6.06 3.39 -9.76
N LYS A 183 7.03 4.02 -9.11
CA LYS A 183 7.83 3.50 -8.00
C LYS A 183 7.64 4.37 -6.75
N ASP A 184 8.23 3.95 -5.63
CA ASP A 184 8.24 4.79 -4.43
C ASP A 184 9.01 6.10 -4.65
N THR A 185 10.11 6.02 -5.42
CA THR A 185 10.96 7.15 -5.81
C THR A 185 10.33 8.09 -6.84
N SER A 186 9.13 7.77 -7.35
CA SER A 186 8.40 8.66 -8.25
C SER A 186 8.05 9.97 -7.55
N ARG A 187 8.13 11.06 -8.31
CA ARG A 187 8.00 12.41 -7.78
C ARG A 187 6.54 12.72 -7.51
N PHE A 188 6.25 13.35 -6.38
CA PHE A 188 4.95 13.98 -6.15
C PHE A 188 4.94 15.35 -6.84
N VAL A 189 3.93 15.59 -7.67
CA VAL A 189 3.84 16.82 -8.48
C VAL A 189 2.82 17.75 -7.86
N PRO A 190 3.19 19.02 -7.57
CA PRO A 190 2.23 20.03 -7.16
C PRO A 190 1.16 20.22 -8.24
N HIS A 191 -0.09 20.33 -7.80
CA HIS A 191 -1.21 20.58 -8.70
C HIS A 191 -2.16 21.58 -8.05
N TYR A 192 -2.99 22.20 -8.88
CA TYR A 192 -4.09 23.04 -8.45
C TYR A 192 -5.27 22.80 -9.39
N ILE A 193 -6.48 23.01 -8.88
CA ILE A 193 -7.70 22.95 -9.69
C ILE A 193 -8.06 24.38 -10.05
N ALA A 194 -8.03 24.71 -11.34
CA ALA A 194 -8.56 25.97 -11.83
C ALA A 194 -10.10 25.88 -11.84
N GLY A 195 -10.76 26.86 -11.21
CA GLY A 195 -12.22 27.00 -11.21
C GLY A 195 -12.78 27.57 -12.50
#